data_AF-A0A3C2EEY5-F1
#
_entry.id   AF-A0A3C2EEY5-F1
#
_cell.length_a   1.000
_cell.length_b   1.000
_cell.length_c   1.000
_cell.angle_alpha   90.00
_cell.angle_beta   90.00
_cell.angle_gamma   90.00
#
_symmetry.space_group_name_H-M   'P 1'
#
loop_
_entity.id
_entity.type
_entity.pdbx_description
1 polymer ?
#
loop_
_entity_poly.entity_id
_entity_poly.type
_entity_poly.pdbx_seq_one_letter_code
_entity_poly.pdbx_strand_id
1 'polypeptide(L)'
;MISVPSVVNFIDLGMSLGLMNNVSNYITDTDPLKLRKATTATFLISSIISISLLLLFFLAFSFFDIKGIFGLTDHADFKGINLMIGLFAIAYLIGAPFNMVNNFLIGNQQAYFVEIGKTAYSILQLLLFLIAIHFKWSPYIFSVLYILSISLINLVIFFIVFFFLRKDISPSRRYIDTNEIRLVFKNSMKYFVLQLMTILFLSIDPMLIGKFLSTDSVTKYSIMFRVASILTLPVVMYSSQILPLINDAISTK
;
A
#
# COMPACT_ATOMS: atom_id res chain seq x y z
N MET A 1 -17.27 -6.53 6.38
CA MET A 1 -17.14 -5.82 5.08
C MET A 1 -15.69 -5.45 4.89
N ILE A 2 -15.08 -5.81 3.77
CA ILE A 2 -13.77 -5.29 3.38
C ILE A 2 -13.96 -3.78 3.24
N SER A 3 -13.38 -3.00 4.15
CA SER A 3 -13.45 -1.54 4.01
C SER A 3 -12.71 -1.15 2.73
N VAL A 4 -13.19 -0.13 2.02
CA VAL A 4 -12.56 0.37 0.78
C VAL A 4 -11.03 0.58 0.92
N PRO A 5 -10.47 1.01 2.07
CA PRO A 5 -9.01 1.08 2.28
C PRO A 5 -8.28 -0.27 2.24
N SER A 6 -8.95 -1.39 2.54
CA SER A 6 -8.34 -2.71 2.45
C SER A 6 -8.18 -3.17 1.01
N VAL A 7 -9.10 -2.78 0.11
CA VAL A 7 -9.01 -3.11 -1.34
C VAL A 7 -7.81 -2.43 -2.00
N VAL A 8 -7.46 -1.25 -1.49
CA VAL A 8 -6.41 -0.40 -2.00
C VAL A 8 -5.02 -1.02 -1.84
N ASN A 9 -4.79 -1.86 -0.82
CA ASN A 9 -3.53 -2.62 -0.66
C ASN A 9 -3.29 -3.69 -1.74
N PHE A 10 -4.26 -3.97 -2.61
CA PHE A 10 -4.17 -4.98 -3.67
C PHE A 10 -3.77 -4.40 -5.04
N ILE A 11 -3.75 -3.07 -5.14
CA ILE A 11 -3.51 -2.33 -6.38
C ILE A 11 -2.03 -2.39 -6.80
N ASP A 12 -1.14 -2.73 -5.87
CA ASP A 12 0.30 -2.79 -6.10
C ASP A 12 0.76 -4.05 -6.88
N LEU A 13 -0.16 -4.89 -7.38
CA LEU A 13 0.14 -6.09 -8.17
C LEU A 13 1.22 -7.01 -7.54
N GLY A 14 1.17 -7.19 -6.21
CA GLY A 14 2.15 -8.00 -5.47
C GLY A 14 3.58 -7.42 -5.44
N MET A 15 3.80 -6.20 -5.94
CA MET A 15 5.13 -5.59 -6.04
C MET A 15 5.74 -5.21 -4.71
N SER A 16 4.91 -4.87 -3.72
CA SER A 16 5.37 -4.63 -2.36
C SER A 16 6.12 -5.84 -1.80
N LEU A 17 5.50 -7.02 -1.90
CA LEU A 17 6.09 -8.30 -1.47
C LEU A 17 7.21 -8.76 -2.41
N GLY A 18 7.08 -8.55 -3.72
CA GLY A 18 8.13 -8.85 -4.69
C GLY A 18 9.42 -8.06 -4.42
N LEU A 19 9.29 -6.76 -4.15
CA LEU A 19 10.40 -5.88 -3.79
C LEU A 19 11.06 -6.32 -2.49
N MET A 20 10.27 -6.49 -1.44
CA MET A 20 10.76 -6.84 -0.11
C MET A 20 11.61 -8.13 -0.16
N ASN A 21 11.11 -9.17 -0.85
CA ASN A 21 11.83 -10.43 -0.97
C ASN A 21 13.06 -10.33 -1.88
N ASN A 22 12.98 -9.62 -3.01
CA ASN A 22 14.15 -9.39 -3.87
C ASN A 22 15.25 -8.62 -3.13
N VAL A 23 14.90 -7.54 -2.42
CA VAL A 23 15.85 -6.74 -1.63
C VAL A 23 16.51 -7.61 -0.55
N SER A 24 15.73 -8.43 0.16
CA SER A 24 16.25 -9.38 1.15
C SER A 24 17.27 -10.34 0.54
N ASN A 25 17.04 -10.84 -0.67
CA ASN A 25 17.95 -11.77 -1.36
C ASN A 25 19.20 -11.07 -1.94
N TYR A 26 19.09 -9.82 -2.37
CA TYR A 26 20.20 -9.08 -2.97
C TYR A 26 21.10 -8.39 -1.94
N ILE A 27 20.63 -8.21 -0.71
CA ILE A 27 21.45 -7.66 0.38
C ILE A 27 22.53 -8.63 0.84
N THR A 28 22.25 -9.93 0.76
CA THR A 28 23.25 -10.97 1.01
C THR A 28 24.27 -11.10 -0.11
N ASP A 29 23.93 -10.63 -1.31
CA ASP A 29 24.82 -10.63 -2.46
C ASP A 29 25.75 -9.39 -2.36
N THR A 30 27.07 -9.56 -2.48
CA THR A 30 28.05 -8.48 -2.28
C THR A 30 28.09 -7.44 -3.42
N ASP A 31 27.09 -7.43 -4.30
CA ASP A 31 27.05 -6.59 -5.49
C ASP A 31 26.03 -5.43 -5.36
N PRO A 32 26.47 -4.24 -4.90
CA PRO A 32 25.60 -3.08 -4.75
C PRO A 32 25.01 -2.60 -6.09
N LEU A 33 25.61 -2.95 -7.23
CA LEU A 33 25.10 -2.59 -8.54
C LEU A 33 23.82 -3.37 -8.86
N LYS A 34 23.77 -4.67 -8.55
CA LYS A 34 22.55 -5.49 -8.73
C LYS A 34 21.40 -4.96 -7.88
N LEU A 35 21.66 -4.71 -6.59
CA LEU A 35 20.65 -4.16 -5.68
C LEU A 35 20.13 -2.80 -6.17
N ARG A 36 21.01 -1.94 -6.69
CA ARG A 36 20.63 -0.66 -7.28
C ARG A 36 19.76 -0.84 -8.54
N LYS A 37 20.10 -1.76 -9.43
CA LYS A 37 19.30 -2.06 -10.63
C LYS A 37 17.92 -2.60 -10.26
N ALA A 38 17.84 -3.54 -9.32
CA ALA A 38 16.58 -4.11 -8.83
C ALA A 38 15.69 -3.04 -8.16
N THR A 39 16.29 -2.16 -7.34
CA THR A 39 15.60 -1.02 -6.72
C THR A 39 15.08 -0.07 -7.79
N THR A 40 15.91 0.33 -8.75
CA THR A 40 15.54 1.19 -9.88
C THR A 40 14.40 0.59 -10.70
N ALA A 41 14.51 -0.70 -11.05
CA ALA A 41 13.48 -1.42 -11.79
C ALA A 41 12.15 -1.41 -11.04
N THR A 42 12.15 -1.65 -9.73
CA THR A 42 10.92 -1.69 -8.96
C THR A 42 10.23 -0.33 -8.85
N PHE A 43 10.97 0.73 -8.55
CA PHE A 43 10.41 2.08 -8.52
C PHE A 43 9.87 2.51 -9.88
N LEU A 44 10.56 2.13 -10.97
CA LEU A 44 10.10 2.38 -12.33
C LEU A 44 8.80 1.63 -12.62
N ILE A 45 8.72 0.33 -12.34
CA ILE A 45 7.53 -0.48 -12.60
C ILE A 45 6.34 0.02 -11.76
N SER A 46 6.55 0.30 -10.47
CA SER A 46 5.53 0.86 -9.58
C SER A 46 5.02 2.23 -10.08
N SER A 47 5.92 3.08 -10.59
CA SER A 47 5.53 4.36 -11.19
C SER A 47 4.69 4.17 -12.46
N ILE A 48 5.07 3.24 -13.34
CA ILE A 48 4.30 2.92 -14.55
C ILE A 48 2.91 2.42 -14.20
N ILE A 49 2.78 1.53 -13.21
CA ILE A 49 1.47 1.02 -12.77
C ILE A 49 0.62 2.13 -12.16
N SER A 50 1.21 2.95 -11.30
CA SER A 50 0.51 4.08 -10.68
C SER A 50 -0.06 5.03 -11.73
N ILE A 51 0.74 5.38 -12.75
CA ILE A 51 0.31 6.22 -13.88
C ILE A 51 -0.77 5.51 -14.71
N SER A 52 -0.59 4.23 -15.01
CA SER A 52 -1.53 3.44 -15.82
C SER A 52 -2.89 3.34 -15.14
N LEU A 53 -2.91 3.08 -13.83
CA LEU A 53 -4.13 3.02 -13.03
C LEU A 53 -4.79 4.39 -12.88
N LEU A 54 -4.00 5.46 -12.79
CA LEU A 54 -4.54 6.82 -12.74
C LEU A 54 -5.23 7.18 -14.06
N LEU A 55 -4.64 6.83 -15.20
CA LEU A 55 -5.27 6.99 -16.52
C LEU A 55 -6.54 6.15 -16.65
N LEU A 56 -6.50 4.87 -16.25
CA LEU A 56 -7.67 3.99 -16.24
C LEU A 56 -8.77 4.52 -15.31
N PHE A 57 -8.40 5.07 -14.16
CA PHE A 57 -9.31 5.69 -13.22
C PHE A 57 -10.01 6.90 -13.86
N PHE A 58 -9.26 7.82 -14.49
CA PHE A 58 -9.88 8.97 -15.17
C PHE A 58 -10.78 8.57 -16.34
N LEU A 59 -10.37 7.56 -17.13
CA LEU A 59 -11.21 6.99 -18.18
C LEU A 59 -12.51 6.43 -17.60
N ALA A 60 -12.42 5.52 -16.63
CA ALA A 60 -13.58 4.92 -15.98
C ALA A 60 -14.48 5.98 -15.32
N PHE A 61 -13.89 6.95 -14.60
CA PHE A 61 -14.60 8.02 -13.93
C PHE A 61 -15.38 8.91 -14.91
N SER A 62 -14.92 9.04 -16.16
CA SER A 62 -15.65 9.74 -17.21
C SER A 62 -16.82 8.95 -17.79
N PHE A 63 -16.81 7.61 -17.69
CA PHE A 63 -17.85 6.75 -18.27
C PHE A 63 -18.91 6.29 -17.26
N PHE A 64 -18.57 6.20 -15.97
CA PHE A 64 -19.46 5.67 -14.95
C PHE A 64 -20.19 6.77 -14.18
N ASP A 65 -21.52 6.68 -14.12
CA ASP A 65 -22.31 7.53 -13.22
C ASP A 65 -22.21 7.00 -11.78
N ILE A 66 -21.41 7.70 -10.97
CA ILE A 66 -21.21 7.43 -9.54
C ILE A 66 -22.55 7.46 -8.79
N LYS A 67 -23.53 8.24 -9.25
CA LYS A 67 -24.86 8.30 -8.62
C LYS A 67 -25.55 6.95 -8.66
N GLY A 68 -25.55 6.29 -9.82
CA GLY A 68 -26.18 4.99 -10.03
C GLY A 68 -25.46 3.85 -9.30
N ILE A 69 -24.14 3.94 -9.14
CA ILE A 69 -23.33 2.90 -8.48
C ILE A 69 -23.52 2.91 -6.96
N PHE A 70 -23.56 4.09 -6.35
CA PHE A 70 -23.63 4.22 -4.88
C PHE A 70 -25.06 4.40 -4.34
N GLY A 71 -26.08 4.44 -5.21
CA GLY A 71 -27.49 4.58 -4.80
C GLY A 71 -27.73 5.86 -3.99
N LEU A 72 -27.00 6.92 -4.31
CA LEU A 72 -27.02 8.18 -3.57
C LEU A 72 -28.32 8.94 -3.89
N THR A 73 -29.03 9.38 -2.86
CA THR A 73 -30.25 10.18 -2.99
C THR A 73 -29.93 11.64 -3.38
N ASP A 74 -30.91 12.35 -3.96
CA ASP A 74 -30.76 13.72 -4.48
C ASP A 74 -30.28 14.78 -3.47
N HIS A 75 -30.24 14.45 -2.17
CA HIS A 75 -29.80 15.35 -1.10
C HIS A 75 -28.30 15.29 -0.77
N ALA A 76 -27.52 14.41 -1.41
CA ALA A 76 -26.07 14.34 -1.20
C ALA A 76 -25.33 15.44 -1.99
N ASP A 77 -24.28 16.05 -1.42
CA ASP A 77 -23.38 16.96 -2.15
C ASP A 77 -22.53 16.17 -3.15
N PHE A 78 -23.12 15.89 -4.31
CA PHE A 78 -22.51 15.09 -5.38
C PHE A 78 -21.22 15.68 -5.91
N LYS A 79 -21.14 17.02 -5.99
CA LYS A 79 -19.94 17.69 -6.47
C LYS A 79 -18.80 17.51 -5.47
N GLY A 80 -19.10 17.61 -4.18
CA GLY A 80 -18.15 17.31 -3.10
C GLY A 80 -17.67 15.86 -3.11
N ILE A 81 -18.57 14.89 -3.30
CA ILE A 81 -18.25 13.46 -3.35
C ILE A 81 -17.37 13.13 -4.56
N ASN A 82 -17.72 13.59 -5.76
CA ASN A 82 -16.92 13.33 -6.97
C ASN A 82 -15.52 13.94 -6.85
N LEU A 83 -15.43 15.17 -6.35
CA LEU A 83 -14.15 15.84 -6.12
C LEU A 83 -13.33 15.09 -5.05
N MET A 84 -13.96 14.59 -3.98
CA MET A 84 -13.29 13.78 -2.96
C MET A 84 -12.71 12.49 -3.55
N ILE A 85 -13.52 11.72 -4.30
CA ILE A 85 -13.07 10.44 -4.89
C ILE A 85 -11.92 10.70 -5.86
N GLY A 86 -12.00 11.74 -6.69
CA GLY A 86 -10.92 12.13 -7.59
C GLY A 86 -9.64 12.52 -6.84
N LEU A 87 -9.73 13.41 -5.85
CA LEU A 87 -8.56 13.82 -5.06
C LEU A 87 -7.96 12.67 -4.26
N PHE A 88 -8.79 11.78 -3.72
CA PHE A 88 -8.37 10.56 -3.04
C PHE A 88 -7.55 9.68 -3.98
N ALA A 89 -8.09 9.39 -5.17
CA ALA A 89 -7.44 8.52 -6.15
C ALA A 89 -6.10 9.11 -6.61
N ILE A 90 -6.07 10.42 -6.90
CA ILE A 90 -4.85 11.14 -7.27
C ILE A 90 -3.82 11.07 -6.13
N ALA A 91 -4.21 11.41 -4.90
CA ALA A 91 -3.32 11.41 -3.74
C ALA A 91 -2.73 10.02 -3.48
N TYR A 92 -3.58 8.98 -3.55
CA TYR A 92 -3.15 7.60 -3.33
C TYR A 92 -2.20 7.11 -4.43
N LEU A 93 -2.56 7.28 -5.70
CA LEU A 93 -1.78 6.75 -6.82
C LEU A 93 -0.46 7.52 -7.02
N ILE A 94 -0.43 8.83 -6.78
CA ILE A 94 0.84 9.59 -6.79
C ILE A 94 1.73 9.18 -5.61
N GLY A 95 1.15 8.83 -4.46
CA GLY A 95 1.86 8.35 -3.28
C GLY A 95 2.41 6.92 -3.40
N ALA A 96 1.78 6.08 -4.22
CA ALA A 96 2.06 4.65 -4.31
C ALA A 96 3.55 4.30 -4.60
N PRO A 97 4.25 4.99 -5.53
CA PRO A 97 5.68 4.73 -5.74
C PRO A 97 6.52 5.01 -4.48
N PHE A 98 6.19 6.05 -3.72
CA PHE A 98 6.92 6.40 -2.50
C PHE A 98 6.64 5.41 -1.37
N ASN A 99 5.44 4.83 -1.32
CA ASN A 99 5.11 3.79 -0.36
C ASN A 99 6.01 2.54 -0.51
N MET A 100 6.61 2.31 -1.69
CA MET A 100 7.58 1.23 -1.91
C MET A 100 8.86 1.37 -1.07
N VAL A 101 9.19 2.58 -0.57
CA VAL A 101 10.32 2.76 0.35
C VAL A 101 10.16 1.89 1.60
N ASN A 102 8.93 1.69 2.07
CA ASN A 102 8.68 0.89 3.26
C ASN A 102 8.99 -0.58 3.01
N ASN A 103 8.63 -1.10 1.84
CA ASN A 103 8.94 -2.48 1.46
C ASN A 103 10.45 -2.69 1.26
N PHE A 104 11.13 -1.68 0.70
CA PHE A 104 12.59 -1.67 0.62
C PHE A 104 13.22 -1.72 2.02
N LEU A 105 12.77 -0.87 2.94
CA LEU A 105 13.29 -0.80 4.30
C LEU A 105 13.06 -2.10 5.08
N ILE A 106 11.88 -2.72 4.95
CA ILE A 106 11.60 -4.02 5.57
C ILE A 106 12.49 -5.11 4.99
N GLY A 107 12.66 -5.16 3.66
CA GLY A 107 13.58 -6.09 3.01
C GLY A 107 15.04 -5.87 3.42
N ASN A 108 15.41 -4.63 3.76
CA ASN A 108 16.73 -4.25 4.27
C ASN A 108 16.89 -4.40 5.78
N GLN A 109 16.00 -5.14 6.45
CA GLN A 109 15.97 -5.35 7.91
C GLN A 109 15.91 -4.04 8.72
N GLN A 110 15.45 -2.95 8.09
CA GLN A 110 15.32 -1.62 8.66
C GLN A 110 13.84 -1.26 8.89
N ALA A 111 13.02 -2.26 9.27
CA ALA A 111 11.59 -2.09 9.53
C ALA A 111 11.29 -1.02 10.60
N TYR A 112 12.24 -0.73 11.50
CA TYR A 112 12.10 0.34 12.49
C TYR A 112 11.88 1.72 11.86
N PHE A 113 12.50 2.03 10.71
CA PHE A 113 12.25 3.31 10.01
C PHE A 113 10.81 3.40 9.51
N VAL A 114 10.23 2.25 9.08
CA VAL A 114 8.83 2.18 8.68
C VAL A 114 7.93 2.46 9.87
N GLU A 115 8.16 1.82 11.01
CA GLU A 115 7.33 2.03 12.21
C GLU A 115 7.45 3.46 12.79
N ILE A 116 8.63 4.08 12.71
CA ILE A 116 8.80 5.51 13.03
C ILE A 116 7.96 6.38 12.09
N GLY A 117 8.01 6.09 10.78
CA GLY A 117 7.16 6.75 9.78
C GLY A 117 5.67 6.60 10.07
N LYS A 118 5.24 5.39 10.45
CA LYS A 118 3.86 5.12 10.85
C LYS A 118 3.41 5.93 12.05
N THR A 119 4.27 6.00 13.06
CA THR A 119 4.02 6.82 14.24
C THR A 119 3.93 8.30 13.85
N ALA A 120 4.84 8.79 12.99
CA ALA A 120 4.86 10.17 12.55
C ALA A 120 3.60 10.58 11.77
N TYR A 121 3.17 9.80 10.77
CA TYR A 121 1.93 10.13 10.06
C TYR A 121 0.70 9.94 10.96
N SER A 122 0.71 9.02 11.93
CA SER A 122 -0.43 8.82 12.84
C SER A 122 -0.62 10.04 13.77
N ILE A 123 0.48 10.59 14.29
CA ILE A 123 0.46 11.84 15.05
C ILE A 123 -0.04 12.99 14.17
N LEU A 124 0.45 13.08 12.93
CA LEU A 124 0.02 14.11 11.98
C LEU A 124 -1.48 13.99 11.64
N GLN A 125 -2.00 12.79 11.46
CA GLN A 125 -3.42 12.52 11.23
C GLN A 125 -4.27 12.91 12.44
N LEU A 126 -3.81 12.66 13.66
CA LEU A 126 -4.49 13.10 14.87
C LEU A 126 -4.57 14.63 14.94
N LEU A 127 -3.46 15.32 14.64
CA LEU A 127 -3.44 16.79 14.59
C LEU A 127 -4.39 17.33 13.52
N LEU A 128 -4.35 16.76 12.30
CA LEU A 128 -5.27 17.12 11.22
C LEU A 128 -6.73 16.88 11.60
N PHE A 129 -7.01 15.82 12.35
CA PHE A 129 -8.37 15.53 12.83
C PHE A 129 -8.84 16.58 13.84
N LEU A 130 -8.00 16.95 14.81
CA LEU A 130 -8.32 18.00 15.78
C LEU A 130 -8.54 19.36 15.10
N ILE A 131 -7.70 19.71 14.13
CA ILE A 131 -7.84 20.92 13.31
C ILE A 131 -9.15 20.86 12.51
N ALA A 132 -9.45 19.73 11.88
CA ALA A 132 -10.68 19.56 11.11
C ALA A 132 -11.94 19.75 11.97
N ILE A 133 -11.94 19.26 13.21
CA ILE A 133 -13.04 19.51 14.16
C ILE A 133 -13.12 21.00 14.52
N HIS A 134 -11.99 21.62 14.87
CA HIS A 134 -11.95 23.01 15.31
C HIS A 134 -12.46 23.98 14.23
N PHE A 135 -12.05 23.76 12.97
CA PHE A 135 -12.46 24.58 11.83
C PHE A 135 -13.71 24.06 11.10
N LYS A 136 -14.37 23.02 11.62
CA LYS A 136 -15.55 22.38 11.03
C LYS A 136 -15.36 22.03 9.55
N TRP A 137 -14.18 21.49 9.21
CA TRP A 137 -13.89 21.04 7.85
C TRP A 137 -14.84 19.91 7.44
N SER A 138 -15.18 19.88 6.15
CA SER A 138 -15.94 18.76 5.60
C SER A 138 -15.18 17.44 5.79
N PRO A 139 -15.87 16.34 6.14
CA PRO A 139 -15.26 15.00 6.20
C PRO A 139 -14.48 14.62 4.94
N TYR A 140 -14.89 15.17 3.79
CA TYR A 140 -14.23 14.97 2.50
C TYR A 140 -12.79 15.51 2.50
N ILE A 141 -12.60 16.73 3.00
CA ILE A 141 -11.29 17.39 3.06
C ILE A 141 -10.37 16.60 4.00
N PHE A 142 -10.89 16.19 5.16
CA PHE A 142 -10.14 15.38 6.10
C PHE A 142 -9.66 14.06 5.48
N SER A 143 -10.52 13.36 4.71
CA SER A 143 -10.16 12.07 4.10
C SER A 143 -9.00 12.20 3.09
N VAL A 144 -8.96 13.28 2.31
CA VAL A 144 -7.88 13.56 1.36
C VAL A 144 -6.59 13.87 2.10
N LEU A 145 -6.65 14.74 3.12
CA LEU A 145 -5.48 15.09 3.93
C LEU A 145 -4.93 13.89 4.71
N TYR A 146 -5.80 12.98 5.13
CA TYR A 146 -5.41 11.74 5.79
C TYR A 146 -4.49 10.89 4.90
N ILE A 147 -4.77 10.75 3.60
CA ILE A 147 -3.94 9.94 2.69
C ILE A 147 -2.68 10.68 2.28
N LEU A 148 -2.81 11.99 2.06
CA LEU A 148 -1.66 12.83 1.77
C LEU A 148 -0.64 12.77 2.90
N SER A 149 -1.07 12.71 4.17
CA SER A 149 -0.14 12.57 5.30
C SER A 149 0.76 11.34 5.19
N ILE A 150 0.22 10.19 4.78
CA ILE A 150 0.96 8.93 4.61
C ILE A 150 1.98 9.10 3.49
N SER A 151 1.52 9.61 2.34
CA SER A 151 2.35 9.79 1.15
C SER A 151 3.46 10.81 1.37
N LEU A 152 3.18 11.90 2.10
CA LEU A 152 4.14 12.93 2.46
C LEU A 152 5.24 12.39 3.37
N ILE A 153 4.89 11.63 4.41
CA ILE A 153 5.89 11.04 5.31
C ILE A 153 6.74 10.00 4.56
N ASN A 154 6.13 9.16 3.72
CA ASN A 154 6.88 8.20 2.93
C ASN A 154 7.78 8.87 1.88
N LEU A 155 7.36 10.01 1.31
CA LEU A 155 8.19 10.84 0.45
C LEU A 155 9.43 11.37 1.19
N VAL A 156 9.24 11.89 2.41
CA VAL A 156 10.35 12.35 3.26
C VAL A 156 11.32 11.21 3.57
N ILE A 157 10.81 10.04 3.96
CA ILE A 157 11.62 8.84 4.20
C ILE A 157 12.38 8.43 2.94
N PHE A 158 11.72 8.42 1.79
CA PHE A 158 12.36 8.13 0.50
C PHE A 158 13.55 9.05 0.23
N PHE A 159 13.40 10.36 0.45
CA PHE A 159 14.49 11.31 0.29
C PHE A 159 15.63 11.05 1.29
N ILE A 160 15.31 10.86 2.57
CA ILE A 160 16.32 10.58 3.61
C ILE A 160 17.12 9.32 3.26
N VAL A 161 16.43 8.24 2.89
CA VAL A 161 17.05 6.95 2.60
C VAL A 161 17.93 7.03 1.34
N PHE A 162 17.39 7.46 0.20
CA PHE A 162 18.11 7.36 -1.06
C PHE A 162 19.03 8.54 -1.38
N PHE A 163 18.90 9.67 -0.69
CA PHE A 163 19.78 10.83 -0.90
C PHE A 163 20.78 11.06 0.24
N PHE A 164 20.56 10.52 1.45
CA PHE A 164 21.49 10.71 2.58
C PHE A 164 22.10 9.41 3.08
N LEU A 165 21.29 8.38 3.35
CA LEU A 165 21.77 7.14 3.98
C LEU A 165 22.39 6.16 2.99
N ARG A 166 21.77 6.00 1.81
CA ARG A 166 22.06 4.94 0.84
C ARG A 166 22.15 5.48 -0.59
N LYS A 167 23.10 6.40 -0.80
CA LYS A 167 23.39 7.00 -2.12
C LYS A 167 23.87 5.97 -3.15
N ASP A 168 24.52 4.90 -2.67
CA ASP A 168 25.03 3.76 -3.43
C ASP A 168 23.93 3.07 -4.26
N ILE A 169 22.73 2.95 -3.69
CA ILE A 169 21.59 2.23 -4.27
C ILE A 169 20.44 3.14 -4.70
N SER A 170 20.69 4.45 -4.75
CA SER A 170 19.69 5.45 -5.16
C SER A 170 19.15 5.16 -6.57
N PRO A 171 17.82 5.06 -6.74
CA PRO A 171 17.21 4.76 -8.03
C PRO A 171 17.55 5.87 -9.04
N SER A 172 18.05 5.49 -10.21
CA SER A 172 18.43 6.45 -11.25
C SER A 172 18.22 5.86 -12.64
N ARG A 173 17.80 6.71 -13.58
CA ARG A 173 17.51 6.32 -14.97
C ARG A 173 18.69 5.62 -15.66
N ARG A 174 19.93 5.88 -15.22
CA ARG A 174 21.14 5.26 -15.76
C ARG A 174 21.24 3.75 -15.48
N TYR A 175 20.56 3.26 -14.44
CA TYR A 175 20.62 1.86 -13.99
C TYR A 175 19.37 1.07 -14.38
N ILE A 176 18.60 1.58 -15.35
CA ILE A 176 17.48 0.84 -15.93
C ILE A 176 18.06 -0.33 -16.73
N ASP A 177 17.70 -1.54 -16.32
CA ASP A 177 18.09 -2.78 -16.98
C ASP A 177 16.82 -3.58 -17.29
N THR A 178 16.59 -3.87 -18.57
CA THR A 178 15.38 -4.56 -19.03
C THR A 178 15.28 -5.99 -18.53
N ASN A 179 16.43 -6.65 -18.31
CA ASN A 179 16.46 -8.00 -17.76
C ASN A 179 16.01 -7.98 -16.29
N GLU A 180 16.50 -7.01 -15.52
CA GLU A 180 16.08 -6.83 -14.12
C GLU A 180 14.61 -6.44 -14.01
N ILE A 181 14.11 -5.56 -14.87
CA ILE A 181 12.68 -5.24 -14.95
C ILE A 181 11.85 -6.50 -15.16
N ARG A 182 12.24 -7.36 -16.11
CA ARG A 182 11.53 -8.60 -16.42
C ARG A 182 11.57 -9.59 -15.25
N LEU A 183 12.71 -9.71 -14.59
CA LEU A 183 12.91 -10.59 -13.45
C LEU A 183 12.08 -10.13 -12.24
N VAL A 184 12.17 -8.85 -11.89
CA VAL A 184 11.37 -8.23 -10.83
C VAL A 184 9.88 -8.41 -11.10
N PHE A 185 9.42 -8.11 -12.32
CA PHE A 185 8.03 -8.28 -12.70
C PHE A 185 7.55 -9.73 -12.59
N LYS A 186 8.33 -10.69 -13.09
CA LYS A 186 8.01 -12.13 -13.00
C LYS A 186 7.91 -12.60 -11.54
N ASN A 187 8.78 -12.12 -10.66
CA ASN A 187 8.71 -12.43 -9.23
C ASN A 187 7.48 -11.80 -8.58
N SER A 188 7.20 -10.52 -8.85
CA SER A 188 6.02 -9.82 -8.33
C SER A 188 4.71 -10.49 -8.74
N MET A 189 4.61 -11.01 -9.97
CA MET A 189 3.42 -11.73 -10.42
C MET A 189 3.11 -13.00 -9.61
N LYS A 190 4.13 -13.70 -9.09
CA LYS A 190 3.90 -14.85 -8.19
C LYS A 190 3.28 -14.39 -6.87
N TYR A 191 3.79 -13.29 -6.31
CA TYR A 191 3.24 -12.71 -5.08
C TYR A 191 1.86 -12.12 -5.29
N PHE A 192 1.57 -11.59 -6.48
CA PHE A 192 0.23 -11.14 -6.83
C PHE A 192 -0.80 -12.29 -6.78
N VAL A 193 -0.48 -13.44 -7.38
CA VAL A 193 -1.35 -14.62 -7.31
C VAL A 193 -1.55 -15.06 -5.87
N LEU A 194 -0.48 -15.10 -5.06
CA LEU A 194 -0.58 -15.42 -3.64
C LEU A 194 -1.48 -14.42 -2.90
N GLN A 195 -1.35 -13.13 -3.20
CA GLN A 195 -2.18 -12.07 -2.61
C GLN A 195 -3.66 -12.25 -2.99
N LEU A 196 -3.97 -12.60 -4.24
CA LEU A 196 -5.34 -12.92 -4.67
C LEU A 196 -5.92 -14.13 -3.92
N MET A 197 -5.13 -15.19 -3.73
CA MET A 197 -5.57 -16.36 -2.97
C MET A 197 -5.90 -15.99 -1.52
N THR A 198 -5.06 -15.18 -0.89
CA THR A 198 -5.29 -14.69 0.48
C THR A 198 -6.57 -13.86 0.58
N ILE A 199 -6.88 -13.03 -0.41
CA ILE A 199 -8.15 -12.26 -0.43
C ILE A 199 -9.34 -13.19 -0.50
N LEU A 200 -9.32 -14.14 -1.44
CA LEU A 200 -10.40 -15.10 -1.59
C LEU A 200 -10.61 -15.85 -0.28
N PHE A 201 -9.53 -16.32 0.33
CA PHE A 201 -9.56 -17.00 1.63
C PHE A 201 -10.21 -16.14 2.72
N LEU A 202 -9.77 -14.88 2.89
CA LEU A 202 -10.31 -13.97 3.92
C LEU A 202 -11.74 -13.49 3.63
N SER A 203 -12.18 -13.57 2.37
CA SER A 203 -13.51 -13.11 1.94
C SER A 203 -14.56 -14.22 1.98
N ILE A 204 -14.15 -15.48 2.05
CA ILE A 204 -15.06 -16.64 2.05
C ILE A 204 -16.01 -16.59 3.25
N ASP A 205 -15.53 -16.38 4.48
CA ASP A 205 -16.41 -16.45 5.66
C ASP A 205 -17.52 -15.39 5.65
N PRO A 206 -17.23 -14.08 5.43
CA PRO A 206 -18.28 -13.08 5.33
C PRO A 206 -19.26 -13.34 4.16
N MET A 207 -18.78 -13.90 3.04
CA MET A 207 -19.63 -14.23 1.89
C MET A 207 -20.56 -15.41 2.18
N LEU A 208 -20.05 -16.47 2.81
CA LEU A 208 -20.85 -17.63 3.21
C LEU A 208 -21.88 -17.25 4.27
N ILE A 209 -21.47 -16.48 5.29
CA ILE A 209 -22.38 -16.00 6.34
C ILE A 209 -23.49 -15.13 5.75
N GLY A 210 -23.14 -14.20 4.85
CA GLY A 210 -24.13 -13.36 4.16
C GLY A 210 -25.11 -14.16 3.31
N LYS A 211 -24.65 -15.23 2.65
CA LYS A 211 -25.49 -16.06 1.78
C LYS A 211 -26.36 -17.07 2.53
N PHE A 212 -25.86 -17.68 3.60
CA PHE A 212 -26.53 -18.79 4.29
C PHE A 212 -27.22 -18.40 5.61
N LEU A 213 -26.84 -17.30 6.25
CA LEU A 213 -27.42 -16.86 7.53
C LEU A 213 -28.24 -15.57 7.33
N SER A 214 -27.55 -14.43 7.25
CA SER A 214 -28.16 -13.11 6.98
C SER A 214 -27.08 -12.03 6.86
N THR A 215 -27.41 -10.89 6.26
CA THR A 215 -26.54 -9.71 6.23
C THR A 215 -26.27 -9.10 7.61
N ASP A 216 -27.20 -9.21 8.56
CA ASP A 216 -26.99 -8.73 9.94
C ASP A 216 -25.93 -9.56 10.68
N SER A 217 -25.90 -10.88 10.44
CA SER A 217 -24.88 -11.78 10.98
C SER A 217 -23.47 -11.43 10.51
N VAL A 218 -23.32 -10.87 9.30
CA VAL A 218 -22.02 -10.42 8.78
C VAL A 218 -21.47 -9.25 9.59
N THR A 219 -22.33 -8.34 10.06
CA THR A 219 -21.93 -7.20 10.89
C THR A 219 -21.43 -7.68 12.25
N LYS A 220 -22.17 -8.59 12.89
CA LYS A 220 -21.78 -9.20 14.18
C LYS A 220 -20.47 -9.97 14.06
N TYR A 221 -20.31 -10.78 13.01
CA TYR A 221 -19.05 -11.45 12.70
C TYR A 221 -17.90 -10.45 12.52
N SER A 222 -18.12 -9.38 11.75
CA SER A 222 -17.08 -8.38 11.47
C SER A 222 -16.59 -7.69 12.73
N ILE A 223 -17.49 -7.39 13.69
CA ILE A 223 -17.13 -6.79 14.98
C ILE A 223 -16.29 -7.78 15.81
N MET A 224 -16.77 -9.02 15.95
CA MET A 224 -16.08 -10.08 16.70
C MET A 224 -14.70 -10.38 16.12
N PHE A 225 -14.61 -10.51 14.80
CA PHE A 225 -13.34 -10.71 14.08
C PHE A 225 -12.37 -9.56 14.34
N ARG A 226 -12.85 -8.31 14.38
CA ARG A 226 -12.00 -7.14 14.67
C ARG A 226 -11.45 -7.20 16.10
N VAL A 227 -12.27 -7.55 17.08
CA VAL A 227 -11.82 -7.74 18.47
C VAL A 227 -10.82 -8.89 18.57
N ALA A 228 -11.10 -10.02 17.92
CA ALA A 228 -10.19 -11.16 17.90
C ALA A 228 -8.86 -10.83 17.20
N SER A 229 -8.87 -10.01 16.15
CA SER A 229 -7.66 -9.62 15.42
C SER A 229 -6.67 -8.82 16.29
N ILE A 230 -7.14 -8.14 17.33
CA ILE A 230 -6.27 -7.46 18.30
C ILE A 230 -5.38 -8.49 19.02
N LEU A 231 -5.90 -9.68 19.31
CA LEU A 231 -5.13 -10.76 19.93
C LEU A 231 -4.04 -11.31 19.01
N THR A 232 -4.19 -11.14 17.69
CA THR A 232 -3.19 -11.60 16.70
C THR A 232 -2.07 -10.59 16.44
N LEU A 233 -2.18 -9.35 16.95
CA LEU A 233 -1.18 -8.30 16.72
C LEU A 233 0.25 -8.73 17.10
N PRO A 234 0.51 -9.38 18.25
CA PRO A 234 1.86 -9.83 18.59
C PRO A 234 2.42 -10.80 17.54
N VAL A 235 1.61 -11.77 17.10
CA VAL A 235 2.01 -12.77 16.09
C VAL A 235 2.36 -12.10 14.77
N VAL A 236 1.55 -11.13 14.33
CA VAL A 236 1.81 -10.38 13.09
C VAL A 236 3.12 -9.59 13.18
N MET A 237 3.37 -8.91 14.32
CA MET A 237 4.60 -8.14 14.55
C MET A 237 5.85 -9.03 14.53
N TYR A 238 5.80 -10.22 15.10
CA TYR A 238 6.91 -11.18 15.03
C TYR A 238 7.08 -11.73 13.61
N SER A 239 5.99 -12.14 12.95
CA SER A 239 6.04 -12.76 11.62
C SER A 239 6.62 -11.84 10.54
N SER A 240 6.36 -10.52 10.62
CA SER A 240 6.87 -9.56 9.64
C SER A 240 8.38 -9.38 9.70
N GLN A 241 9.00 -9.65 10.86
CA GLN A 241 10.46 -9.63 11.03
C GLN A 241 11.11 -10.97 10.71
N ILE A 242 10.41 -12.08 10.98
CA ILE A 242 10.92 -13.43 10.73
C ILE A 242 11.10 -13.70 9.23
N LEU A 243 10.23 -13.18 8.36
CA LEU A 243 10.31 -13.46 6.93
C LEU A 243 11.62 -12.96 6.28
N PRO A 244 12.07 -11.71 6.47
CA PRO A 244 13.40 -11.28 6.04
C PRO A 244 14.54 -12.12 6.62
N LEU A 245 14.47 -12.51 7.90
CA LEU A 245 15.47 -13.35 8.56
C LEU A 245 15.58 -14.75 7.94
N ILE A 246 14.46 -15.37 7.58
CA ILE A 246 14.43 -16.67 6.91
C ILE A 246 15.05 -16.56 5.51
N ASN A 247 14.71 -15.50 4.75
CA ASN A 247 15.26 -15.29 3.41
C ASN A 247 16.79 -15.13 3.44
N ASP A 248 17.31 -14.35 4.40
CA ASP A 248 18.74 -14.15 4.65
C ASP A 248 19.46 -15.48 4.99
N ALA A 249 18.85 -16.31 5.83
CA ALA A 249 19.38 -17.63 6.18
C ALA A 249 19.38 -18.64 5.01
N ILE A 250 18.49 -18.47 4.04
CA ILE A 250 18.40 -19.33 2.85
C ILE A 250 19.39 -18.88 1.77
N SER A 251 19.60 -17.57 1.59
CA SER A 251 20.49 -17.03 0.56
C SER A 251 21.98 -17.14 0.88
N THR A 252 22.34 -17.45 2.13
CA THR A 252 23.71 -17.71 2.59
C THR A 252 24.18 -19.16 2.36
N LYS A 253 23.36 -20.02 1.74
CA LYS A 253 23.72 -21.37 1.27
C LYS A 253 23.98 -21.41 -0.22
#